data_AF-A0A5B1BVF7-F1
#
_entry.id   AF-A0A5B1BVF7-F1
#
_cell.length_a   1.000
_cell.length_b   1.000
_cell.length_c   1.000
_cell.angle_alpha   90.00
_cell.angle_beta   90.00
_cell.angle_gamma   90.00
#
_symmetry.space_group_name_H-M   'P 1'
#
loop_
_entity.id
_entity.type
_entity.pdbx_description
1 polymer ?
#
loop_
_entity_poly.entity_id
_entity_poly.type
_entity_poly.pdbx_seq_one_letter_code
_entity_poly.pdbx_strand_id
1 'polypeptide(L)'
;MMTLGPGDGAGMERSDISMHATRPVASGANGKVDSDIVSRFATCCRALGIAVYDRRRPADLNAARSGFTALTRIASDQCDAWTGLAAAGDQSIAVLDAVSRTAPTAGVLQRHVELPPNALGFHYDTGLYLRFFATSPDDFHLAYAAALAAAGGAGEYAKAHDIVSDISGRRPGWREARWLAMVVNYRAGRWPDVVKLLTPIVNDPNLDQAFAHAAKISLGTALARLGMFAPALSYLEEPEGPVPVAALDGALAKALVLRAHVDEESASEVLQDLYAAHPENEQVEQALTDTSFGIVTTTAGRIEARTDPWDPNTEPSAEDFVDPAAHERKAALLHEAERQLAEFIGLDEVKNQVSRLKSSVAMELVRKQRGLTVAQRTHHLIFAGPPGTGKTTIARVVAKIYCGLGLLKRENIREVHRADLIGQHIGETEAKTNAIIDSALDGVLFLDEAYALVATGAKNDFGLVAIDTLLARMENDRDRLVVIIAGYRADLDKFLDTNEGLRSRFTRSIDFPSYASHELVEIAHKMAEQRDSIFEQAALDNLESLFAKLAAASTPDSNGVLRRSLDIAGNGRFVRNIVERSEEEREFRLDHSEHAGSGEFSDEELMVITAEDVDRSVEPLLRGLGLAVPT
;
A
#
# COMPACT_ATOMS: atom_id res chain seq x y z
N MET A 1 49.74 21.65 -21.95
CA MET A 1 50.77 20.96 -22.76
C MET A 1 50.18 19.60 -23.10
N MET A 2 49.71 19.24 -24.28
CA MET A 2 49.88 19.76 -25.64
C MET A 2 48.51 19.98 -26.31
N THR A 3 48.52 20.99 -27.18
CA THR A 3 47.49 21.44 -28.11
C THR A 3 47.80 20.93 -29.53
N LEU A 4 46.77 20.78 -30.37
CA LEU A 4 46.62 21.29 -31.76
C LEU A 4 46.03 20.27 -32.76
N GLY A 5 44.79 20.56 -33.19
CA GLY A 5 44.57 21.12 -34.53
C GLY A 5 44.11 20.19 -35.67
N PRO A 6 43.43 20.74 -36.70
CA PRO A 6 42.29 20.13 -37.41
C PRO A 6 42.56 19.78 -38.89
N GLY A 7 41.61 19.12 -39.56
CA GLY A 7 41.66 18.86 -41.01
C GLY A 7 40.31 18.50 -41.62
N ASP A 8 39.88 19.33 -42.56
CA ASP A 8 38.64 19.30 -43.36
C ASP A 8 38.54 18.14 -44.37
N GLY A 9 37.29 17.74 -44.66
CA GLY A 9 36.73 17.92 -46.00
C GLY A 9 36.73 16.77 -47.02
N ALA A 10 35.50 16.37 -47.40
CA ALA A 10 34.98 15.85 -48.69
C ALA A 10 34.26 14.49 -48.52
N GLY A 11 32.99 14.26 -48.86
CA GLY A 11 32.03 15.00 -49.68
C GLY A 11 31.47 14.07 -50.76
N MET A 12 30.21 13.63 -50.67
CA MET A 12 29.40 13.29 -51.85
C MET A 12 27.89 13.24 -51.54
N GLU A 13 27.21 14.25 -52.10
CA GLU A 13 25.92 14.23 -52.80
C GLU A 13 24.65 13.70 -52.10
N ARG A 14 23.80 14.64 -51.68
CA ARG A 14 22.34 14.50 -51.72
C ARG A 14 21.77 15.49 -52.74
N SER A 15 21.09 14.95 -53.73
CA SER A 15 20.41 15.67 -54.81
C SER A 15 19.13 16.33 -54.32
N ASP A 16 18.98 17.61 -54.67
CA ASP A 16 17.79 18.43 -54.54
C ASP A 16 16.60 17.88 -55.34
N ILE A 17 15.47 17.69 -54.68
CA ILE A 17 14.14 17.81 -55.29
C ILE A 17 13.34 18.74 -54.40
N SER A 18 13.07 19.93 -54.93
CA SER A 18 12.26 20.99 -54.34
C SER A 18 10.85 20.49 -54.00
N MET A 19 10.53 20.35 -52.72
CA MET A 19 9.15 20.35 -52.26
C MET A 19 8.77 21.76 -51.83
N HIS A 20 7.74 22.30 -52.46
CA HIS A 20 7.12 23.58 -52.13
C HIS A 20 6.74 23.62 -50.65
N ALA A 21 7.55 24.32 -49.86
CA ALA A 21 7.14 24.85 -48.58
C ALA A 21 6.09 25.94 -48.85
N THR A 22 4.82 25.59 -48.74
CA THR A 22 3.75 26.57 -48.52
C THR A 22 4.08 27.32 -47.24
N ARG A 23 4.64 28.52 -47.40
CA ARG A 23 4.73 29.55 -46.36
C ARG A 23 3.39 29.59 -45.60
N PRO A 24 3.38 29.66 -44.26
CA PRO A 24 2.19 30.12 -43.59
C PRO A 24 1.94 31.54 -44.11
N VAL A 25 0.80 31.74 -44.74
CA VAL A 25 0.31 33.07 -45.08
C VAL A 25 0.18 33.80 -43.76
N ALA A 26 1.11 34.70 -43.47
CA ALA A 26 0.89 35.74 -42.49
C ALA A 26 -0.25 36.61 -43.05
N SER A 27 -1.49 36.21 -42.77
CA SER A 27 -2.65 37.06 -43.01
C SER A 27 -2.54 38.22 -42.05
N GLY A 28 -2.22 39.40 -42.58
CA GLY A 28 -2.23 40.64 -41.81
C GLY A 28 -3.61 40.87 -41.17
N ALA A 29 -3.72 40.65 -39.87
CA ALA A 29 -4.84 41.08 -39.07
C ALA A 29 -4.57 42.48 -38.50
N ASN A 30 -4.31 43.44 -39.39
CA ASN A 30 -4.52 44.86 -39.09
C ASN A 30 -5.91 45.23 -39.61
N GLY A 31 -6.93 44.51 -39.14
CA GLY A 31 -8.31 44.93 -39.32
C GLY A 31 -8.50 46.20 -38.51
N LYS A 32 -8.86 47.31 -39.17
CA LYS A 32 -9.25 48.54 -38.47
C LYS A 32 -10.43 48.19 -37.55
N VAL A 33 -10.17 48.06 -36.26
CA VAL A 33 -11.24 47.95 -35.25
C VAL A 33 -12.02 49.27 -35.31
N ASP A 34 -13.35 49.16 -35.35
CA ASP A 34 -14.22 50.34 -35.40
C ASP A 34 -13.97 51.24 -34.19
N SER A 35 -13.76 52.54 -34.44
CA SER A 35 -13.62 53.56 -33.41
C SER A 35 -14.80 53.60 -32.42
N ASP A 36 -16.02 53.23 -32.85
CA ASP A 36 -17.17 53.12 -31.96
C ASP A 36 -17.01 51.97 -30.96
N ILE A 37 -16.51 50.81 -31.42
CA ILE A 37 -16.21 49.65 -30.55
C ILE A 37 -15.16 50.03 -29.51
N VAL A 38 -14.08 50.71 -29.93
CA VAL A 38 -13.01 51.17 -29.02
C VAL A 38 -13.54 52.17 -27.99
N SER A 39 -14.37 53.12 -28.40
CA SER A 39 -14.98 54.13 -27.50
C SER A 39 -15.94 53.51 -26.48
N ARG A 40 -16.77 52.55 -26.93
CA ARG A 40 -17.67 51.79 -26.05
C ARG A 40 -16.88 50.93 -25.06
N PHE A 41 -15.84 50.25 -25.53
CA PHE A 41 -14.94 49.47 -24.67
C PHE A 41 -14.30 50.34 -23.59
N ALA A 42 -13.71 51.48 -23.93
CA ALA A 42 -13.16 52.44 -22.96
C ALA A 42 -14.20 52.89 -21.92
N THR A 43 -15.45 53.09 -22.34
CA THR A 43 -16.55 53.45 -21.44
C THR A 43 -16.90 52.33 -20.47
N CYS A 44 -16.93 51.09 -20.96
CA CYS A 44 -17.18 49.91 -20.13
C CYS A 44 -16.02 49.64 -19.14
N CYS A 45 -14.76 49.80 -19.56
CA CYS A 45 -13.60 49.70 -18.66
C CYS A 45 -13.65 50.73 -17.53
N ARG A 46 -14.05 51.98 -17.82
CA ARG A 46 -14.26 53.00 -16.76
C ARG A 46 -15.39 52.63 -15.81
N ALA A 47 -16.44 51.98 -16.29
CA ALA A 47 -17.52 51.46 -15.44
C ALA A 47 -17.06 50.30 -14.55
N LEU A 48 -16.09 49.49 -14.99
CA LEU A 48 -15.38 48.52 -14.12
C LEU A 48 -14.46 49.18 -13.07
N GLY A 49 -14.30 50.51 -13.11
CA GLY A 49 -13.39 51.24 -12.24
C GLY A 49 -11.92 51.19 -12.67
N ILE A 50 -11.65 50.72 -13.89
CA ILE A 50 -10.33 50.72 -14.52
C ILE A 50 -10.05 52.14 -15.06
N ALA A 51 -8.85 52.65 -14.80
CA ALA A 51 -8.43 53.94 -15.33
C ALA A 51 -8.13 53.84 -16.83
N VAL A 52 -8.72 54.74 -17.63
CA VAL A 52 -8.48 54.84 -19.08
C VAL A 52 -8.18 56.30 -19.40
N TYR A 53 -7.02 56.58 -20.01
CA TYR A 53 -6.53 57.94 -20.27
C TYR A 53 -6.59 58.85 -19.04
N ASP A 54 -6.05 58.39 -17.91
CA ASP A 54 -6.06 59.05 -16.59
C ASP A 54 -7.44 59.37 -16.00
N ARG A 55 -8.51 58.84 -16.59
CA ARG A 55 -9.89 59.01 -16.10
C ARG A 55 -10.35 57.72 -15.43
N ARG A 56 -10.61 57.80 -14.13
CA ARG A 56 -11.20 56.74 -13.31
C ARG A 56 -12.57 57.16 -12.80
N ARG A 57 -13.50 56.22 -12.71
CA ARG A 57 -14.79 56.38 -12.03
C ARG A 57 -14.91 55.32 -10.94
N PRO A 58 -15.74 55.55 -9.90
CA PRO A 58 -16.15 54.47 -9.00
C PRO A 58 -16.73 53.31 -9.81
N ALA A 59 -16.41 52.08 -9.42
CA ALA A 59 -16.89 50.90 -10.13
C ALA A 59 -18.43 50.78 -10.00
N ASP A 60 -19.09 50.59 -11.13
CA ASP A 60 -20.51 50.27 -11.25
C ASP A 60 -20.62 48.99 -12.08
N LEU A 61 -20.65 47.84 -11.38
CA LEU A 61 -20.64 46.52 -12.01
C LEU A 61 -21.91 46.25 -12.82
N ASN A 62 -23.05 46.86 -12.47
CA ASN A 62 -24.30 46.70 -13.21
C ASN A 62 -24.24 47.45 -14.54
N ALA A 63 -23.72 48.68 -14.52
CA ALA A 63 -23.48 49.46 -15.73
C ALA A 63 -22.40 48.79 -16.61
N ALA A 64 -21.32 48.30 -16.01
CA ALA A 64 -20.28 47.56 -16.71
C ALA A 64 -20.84 46.30 -17.37
N ARG A 65 -21.59 45.48 -16.64
CA ARG A 65 -22.21 44.25 -17.17
C ARG A 65 -23.14 44.56 -18.34
N SER A 66 -24.02 45.55 -18.20
CA SER A 66 -24.93 45.97 -19.26
C SER A 66 -24.18 46.47 -20.50
N GLY A 67 -23.14 47.27 -20.29
CA GLY A 67 -22.28 47.81 -21.35
C GLY A 67 -21.51 46.71 -22.10
N PHE A 68 -20.86 45.81 -21.38
CA PHE A 68 -20.14 44.68 -21.98
C PHE A 68 -21.08 43.69 -22.66
N THR A 69 -22.28 43.44 -22.11
CA THR A 69 -23.31 42.62 -22.78
C THR A 69 -23.74 43.22 -24.12
N ALA A 70 -23.88 44.55 -24.20
CA ALA A 70 -24.17 45.21 -25.46
C ALA A 70 -22.96 45.16 -26.41
N LEU A 71 -21.74 45.30 -25.88
CA LEU A 71 -20.50 45.25 -26.64
C LEU A 71 -20.25 43.87 -27.27
N THR A 72 -20.48 42.78 -26.54
CA THR A 72 -20.29 41.42 -27.05
C THR A 72 -21.26 41.06 -28.18
N ARG A 73 -22.40 41.76 -28.33
CA ARG A 73 -23.32 41.60 -29.46
C ARG A 73 -22.81 42.21 -30.76
N ILE A 74 -22.01 43.27 -30.67
CA ILE A 74 -21.46 44.00 -31.84
C ILE A 74 -19.99 43.66 -32.12
N ALA A 75 -19.28 43.15 -31.12
CA ALA A 75 -17.87 42.78 -31.15
C ALA A 75 -17.68 41.36 -30.58
N SER A 76 -18.46 40.40 -31.10
CA SER A 76 -18.49 39.02 -30.59
C SER A 76 -17.20 38.23 -30.81
N ASP A 77 -16.37 38.69 -31.74
CA ASP A 77 -15.05 38.16 -32.06
C ASP A 77 -13.92 38.72 -31.17
N GLN A 78 -14.20 39.76 -30.38
CA GLN A 78 -13.21 40.43 -29.54
C GLN A 78 -13.19 39.87 -28.12
N CYS A 79 -12.09 39.20 -27.76
CA CYS A 79 -11.90 38.60 -26.43
C CYS A 79 -12.09 39.59 -25.29
N ASP A 80 -11.52 40.79 -25.43
CA ASP A 80 -11.52 41.79 -24.36
C ASP A 80 -12.95 42.22 -23.95
N ALA A 81 -13.91 42.18 -24.89
CA ALA A 81 -15.32 42.45 -24.58
C ALA A 81 -15.92 41.37 -23.67
N TRP A 82 -15.62 40.10 -23.96
CA TRP A 82 -16.04 38.96 -23.14
C TRP A 82 -15.30 38.92 -21.80
N THR A 83 -13.99 39.21 -21.78
CA THR A 83 -13.21 39.32 -20.53
C THR A 83 -13.77 40.41 -19.62
N GLY A 84 -14.18 41.55 -20.18
CA GLY A 84 -14.87 42.61 -19.44
C GLY A 84 -16.24 42.22 -18.92
N LEU A 85 -17.00 41.42 -19.68
CA LEU A 85 -18.28 40.86 -19.22
C LEU A 85 -18.08 39.90 -18.02
N ALA A 86 -17.07 39.03 -18.11
CA ALA A 86 -16.68 38.14 -17.01
C ALA A 86 -16.18 38.90 -15.78
N ALA A 87 -15.42 39.98 -15.97
CA ALA A 87 -14.97 40.88 -14.90
C ALA A 87 -16.12 41.66 -14.25
N ALA A 88 -17.21 41.93 -14.99
CA ALA A 88 -18.45 42.48 -14.46
C ALA A 88 -19.32 41.43 -13.72
N GLY A 89 -18.84 40.18 -13.63
CA GLY A 89 -19.38 39.10 -12.83
C GLY A 89 -20.34 38.15 -13.56
N ASP A 90 -20.41 38.18 -14.90
CA ASP A 90 -21.10 37.12 -15.66
C ASP A 90 -20.08 36.05 -16.08
N GLN A 91 -19.96 35.01 -15.26
CA GLN A 91 -19.04 33.89 -15.48
C GLN A 91 -19.80 32.61 -15.83
N SER A 92 -20.90 32.75 -16.56
CA SER A 92 -21.62 31.61 -17.11
C SER A 92 -20.72 30.82 -18.09
N ILE A 93 -20.99 29.52 -18.23
CA ILE A 93 -20.24 28.63 -19.14
C ILE A 93 -20.22 29.21 -20.56
N ALA A 94 -21.31 29.83 -21.01
CA ALA A 94 -21.39 30.47 -22.33
C ALA A 94 -20.43 31.67 -22.47
N VAL A 95 -20.29 32.50 -21.43
CA VAL A 95 -19.33 33.61 -21.45
C VAL A 95 -17.91 33.09 -21.41
N LEU A 96 -17.59 32.13 -20.53
CA LEU A 96 -16.24 31.57 -20.43
C LEU A 96 -15.82 30.78 -21.69
N ASP A 97 -16.75 30.07 -22.32
CA ASP A 97 -16.53 29.49 -23.66
C ASP A 97 -16.22 30.59 -24.68
N ALA A 98 -16.97 31.68 -24.69
CA ALA A 98 -16.73 32.78 -25.62
C ALA A 98 -15.37 33.45 -25.39
N VAL A 99 -14.97 33.69 -24.13
CA VAL A 99 -13.62 34.19 -23.79
C VAL A 99 -12.55 33.22 -24.29
N SER A 100 -12.70 31.92 -24.01
CA SER A 100 -11.77 30.86 -24.43
C SER A 100 -11.64 30.79 -25.96
N ARG A 101 -12.75 30.76 -26.71
CA ARG A 101 -12.74 30.70 -28.18
C ARG A 101 -12.15 31.94 -28.83
N THR A 102 -12.34 33.11 -28.24
CA THR A 102 -11.86 34.39 -28.79
C THR A 102 -10.47 34.77 -28.29
N ALA A 103 -9.86 33.97 -27.40
CA ALA A 103 -8.54 34.21 -26.81
C ALA A 103 -7.41 34.62 -27.77
N PRO A 104 -7.36 34.18 -29.05
CA PRO A 104 -6.38 34.71 -30.02
C PRO A 104 -6.43 36.23 -30.25
N THR A 105 -7.55 36.88 -29.94
CA THR A 105 -7.73 38.34 -30.04
C THR A 105 -7.50 39.08 -28.71
N ALA A 106 -7.04 38.38 -27.67
CA ALA A 106 -6.79 38.98 -26.35
C ALA A 106 -5.84 40.18 -26.42
N GLY A 107 -6.23 41.24 -25.74
CA GLY A 107 -5.49 42.50 -25.65
C GLY A 107 -5.60 43.41 -26.87
N VAL A 108 -6.35 43.06 -27.92
CA VAL A 108 -6.55 43.92 -29.10
C VAL A 108 -7.22 45.24 -28.73
N LEU A 109 -8.36 45.21 -28.02
CA LEU A 109 -9.05 46.43 -27.58
C LEU A 109 -8.29 47.12 -26.45
N GLN A 110 -7.66 46.34 -25.57
CA GLN A 110 -6.83 46.87 -24.48
C GLN A 110 -5.70 47.77 -25.00
N ARG A 111 -5.03 47.37 -26.10
CA ARG A 111 -3.98 48.17 -26.75
C ARG A 111 -4.50 49.47 -27.36
N HIS A 112 -5.70 49.46 -27.94
CA HIS A 112 -6.30 50.67 -28.54
C HIS A 112 -6.65 51.74 -27.50
N VAL A 113 -6.93 51.33 -26.27
CA VAL A 113 -7.24 52.25 -25.16
C VAL A 113 -6.10 52.38 -24.14
N GLU A 114 -4.91 51.89 -24.52
CA GLU A 114 -3.65 52.00 -23.77
C GLU A 114 -3.75 51.47 -22.32
N LEU A 115 -4.48 50.36 -22.12
CA LEU A 115 -4.53 49.72 -20.81
C LEU A 115 -3.18 49.10 -20.44
N PRO A 116 -2.78 49.16 -19.16
CA PRO A 116 -1.61 48.44 -18.70
C PRO A 116 -1.82 46.92 -18.82
N PRO A 117 -0.75 46.13 -18.97
CA PRO A 117 -0.83 44.67 -18.95
C PRO A 117 -1.56 44.19 -17.69
N ASN A 118 -2.39 43.16 -17.82
CA ASN A 118 -3.17 42.57 -16.73
C ASN A 118 -4.19 43.51 -16.06
N ALA A 119 -4.47 44.69 -16.64
CA ALA A 119 -5.47 45.62 -16.08
C ALA A 119 -6.90 45.12 -16.22
N LEU A 120 -7.17 44.31 -17.23
CA LEU A 120 -8.46 43.66 -17.46
C LEU A 120 -8.30 42.15 -17.28
N GLY A 121 -9.03 41.61 -16.30
CA GLY A 121 -9.03 40.20 -15.95
C GLY A 121 -10.15 39.90 -14.96
N PHE A 122 -10.31 38.64 -14.58
CA PHE A 122 -11.35 38.23 -13.64
C PHE A 122 -10.89 37.08 -12.76
N HIS A 123 -11.38 37.05 -11.52
CA HIS A 123 -11.20 35.89 -10.65
C HIS A 123 -12.22 34.81 -11.01
N TYR A 124 -11.82 33.55 -11.08
CA TYR A 124 -12.73 32.43 -11.28
C TYR A 124 -12.54 31.39 -10.19
N ASP A 125 -13.62 30.68 -9.89
CA ASP A 125 -13.61 29.56 -8.97
C ASP A 125 -13.08 28.31 -9.66
N THR A 126 -12.09 27.64 -9.07
CA THR A 126 -11.61 26.37 -9.61
C THR A 126 -12.65 25.26 -9.44
N GLY A 127 -13.62 25.48 -8.55
CA GLY A 127 -14.63 24.52 -8.16
C GLY A 127 -14.22 23.62 -6.99
N LEU A 128 -12.98 23.77 -6.49
CA LEU A 128 -12.54 23.10 -5.28
C LEU A 128 -11.49 23.97 -4.58
N TYR A 129 -11.86 24.53 -3.43
CA TYR A 129 -11.01 25.26 -2.46
C TYR A 129 -10.37 26.58 -2.94
N LEU A 130 -9.78 26.61 -4.13
CA LEU A 130 -8.96 27.72 -4.61
C LEU A 130 -9.68 28.57 -5.67
N ARG A 131 -9.27 29.84 -5.75
CA ARG A 131 -9.67 30.79 -6.80
C ARG A 131 -8.44 31.32 -7.50
N PHE A 132 -8.51 31.41 -8.82
CA PHE A 132 -7.41 31.93 -9.65
C PHE A 132 -7.83 33.19 -10.37
N PHE A 133 -6.85 33.93 -10.91
CA PHE A 133 -7.07 35.18 -11.63
C PHE A 133 -6.67 35.00 -13.09
N ALA A 134 -7.58 35.28 -14.02
CA ALA A 134 -7.36 35.10 -15.45
C ALA A 134 -7.06 36.42 -16.16
N THR A 135 -5.91 36.49 -16.82
CA THR A 135 -5.52 37.64 -17.65
C THR A 135 -4.91 37.25 -19.00
N SER A 136 -4.46 36.00 -19.16
CA SER A 136 -3.86 35.50 -20.40
C SER A 136 -4.75 34.48 -21.12
N PRO A 137 -4.49 34.20 -22.41
CA PRO A 137 -5.20 33.17 -23.18
C PRO A 137 -5.29 31.81 -22.48
N ASP A 138 -4.18 31.30 -21.93
CA ASP A 138 -4.17 30.02 -21.22
C ASP A 138 -4.99 30.09 -19.92
N ASP A 139 -5.02 31.22 -19.22
CA ASP A 139 -5.88 31.38 -18.05
C ASP A 139 -7.37 31.37 -18.42
N PHE A 140 -7.73 31.92 -19.58
CA PHE A 140 -9.11 31.89 -20.08
C PHE A 140 -9.55 30.47 -20.42
N HIS A 141 -8.67 29.68 -21.02
CA HIS A 141 -8.90 28.26 -21.26
C HIS A 141 -9.04 27.48 -19.94
N LEU A 142 -8.20 27.76 -18.93
CA LEU A 142 -8.34 27.17 -17.60
C LEU A 142 -9.64 27.56 -16.89
N ALA A 143 -10.07 28.82 -16.99
CA ALA A 143 -11.33 29.29 -16.42
C ALA A 143 -12.54 28.57 -17.06
N TYR A 144 -12.50 28.35 -18.37
CA TYR A 144 -13.52 27.57 -19.06
C TYR A 144 -13.50 26.10 -18.65
N ALA A 145 -12.33 25.47 -18.55
CA ALA A 145 -12.20 24.10 -18.06
C ALA A 145 -12.71 23.93 -16.61
N ALA A 146 -12.46 24.92 -15.74
CA ALA A 146 -12.99 24.95 -14.38
C ALA A 146 -14.53 24.97 -14.35
N ALA A 147 -15.14 25.77 -15.23
CA ALA A 147 -16.60 25.86 -15.35
C ALA A 147 -17.22 24.57 -15.92
N LEU A 148 -16.57 23.93 -16.89
CA LEU A 148 -16.96 22.60 -17.36
C LEU A 148 -16.90 21.56 -16.24
N ALA A 149 -15.79 21.53 -15.49
CA ALA A 149 -15.65 20.63 -14.36
C ALA A 149 -16.70 20.89 -13.26
N ALA A 150 -17.12 22.14 -13.06
CA ALA A 150 -18.16 22.48 -12.09
C ALA A 150 -19.57 22.14 -12.57
N ALA A 151 -19.82 22.15 -13.88
CA ALA A 151 -21.10 21.72 -14.47
C ALA A 151 -21.39 20.24 -14.20
N GLY A 152 -20.32 19.44 -14.12
CA GLY A 152 -20.40 18.00 -13.92
C GLY A 152 -20.83 17.24 -15.17
N GLY A 153 -20.63 15.92 -15.14
CA GLY A 153 -20.93 15.03 -16.26
C GLY A 153 -19.69 14.52 -16.98
N ALA A 154 -19.75 13.27 -17.44
CA ALA A 154 -18.60 12.58 -18.04
C ALA A 154 -18.07 13.30 -19.29
N GLY A 155 -18.96 13.82 -20.13
CA GLY A 155 -18.58 14.59 -21.32
C GLY A 155 -17.90 15.92 -20.99
N GLU A 156 -18.36 16.61 -19.95
CA GLU A 156 -17.81 17.87 -19.47
C GLU A 156 -16.43 17.65 -18.81
N TYR A 157 -16.26 16.60 -18.02
CA TYR A 157 -14.97 16.22 -17.45
C TYR A 157 -13.95 15.87 -18.52
N ALA A 158 -14.35 15.08 -19.54
CA ALA A 158 -13.47 14.76 -20.67
C ALA A 158 -13.00 16.02 -21.41
N LYS A 159 -13.92 16.94 -21.75
CA LYS A 159 -13.59 18.21 -22.40
C LYS A 159 -12.67 19.09 -21.53
N ALA A 160 -12.96 19.19 -20.24
CA ALA A 160 -12.12 19.95 -19.30
C ALA A 160 -10.71 19.34 -19.23
N HIS A 161 -10.61 18.01 -19.17
CA HIS A 161 -9.34 17.30 -19.17
C HIS A 161 -8.52 17.55 -20.44
N ASP A 162 -9.15 17.52 -21.62
CA ASP A 162 -8.46 17.76 -22.89
C ASP A 162 -7.83 19.16 -22.93
N ILE A 163 -8.58 20.19 -22.51
CA ILE A 163 -8.10 21.58 -22.43
C ILE A 163 -6.90 21.69 -21.47
N VAL A 164 -7.03 21.13 -20.27
CA VAL A 164 -5.98 21.23 -19.25
C VAL A 164 -4.74 20.42 -19.65
N SER A 165 -4.92 19.29 -20.32
CA SER A 165 -3.83 18.44 -20.80
C SER A 165 -3.03 19.10 -21.92
N ASP A 166 -3.68 19.78 -22.87
CA ASP A 166 -3.00 20.58 -23.90
C ASP A 166 -2.13 21.67 -23.27
N ILE A 167 -2.70 22.43 -22.33
CA ILE A 167 -1.97 23.48 -21.60
C ILE A 167 -0.79 22.89 -20.82
N SER A 168 -1.00 21.78 -20.12
CA SER A 168 0.04 21.11 -19.32
C SER A 168 1.18 20.57 -20.21
N GLY A 169 0.87 20.14 -21.43
CA GLY A 169 1.86 19.75 -22.43
C GLY A 169 2.69 20.95 -22.93
N ARG A 170 2.05 22.10 -23.16
CA ARG A 170 2.74 23.34 -23.58
C ARG A 170 3.51 24.01 -22.44
N ARG A 171 3.04 23.89 -21.19
CA ARG A 171 3.64 24.51 -19.99
C ARG A 171 3.76 23.50 -18.83
N PRO A 172 4.73 22.57 -18.91
CA PRO A 172 4.95 21.58 -17.85
C PRO A 172 5.24 22.24 -16.50
N GLY A 173 4.61 21.73 -15.44
CA GLY A 173 4.82 22.22 -14.07
C GLY A 173 4.08 23.51 -13.70
N TRP A 174 3.25 24.05 -14.59
CA TRP A 174 2.41 25.19 -14.25
C TRP A 174 1.36 24.80 -13.19
N ARG A 175 1.40 25.48 -12.03
CA ARG A 175 0.68 25.06 -10.81
C ARG A 175 -0.83 25.12 -10.99
N GLU A 176 -1.33 26.16 -11.63
CA GLU A 176 -2.74 26.40 -11.88
C GLU A 176 -3.34 25.32 -12.80
N ALA A 177 -2.62 24.93 -13.85
CA ALA A 177 -3.01 23.84 -14.73
C ALA A 177 -2.99 22.48 -13.99
N ARG A 178 -1.95 22.22 -13.16
CA ARG A 178 -1.89 21.00 -12.33
C ARG A 178 -3.06 20.94 -11.33
N TRP A 179 -3.40 22.06 -10.71
CA TRP A 179 -4.55 22.13 -9.79
C TRP A 179 -5.84 21.83 -10.53
N LEU A 180 -6.10 22.45 -11.69
CA LEU A 180 -7.31 22.13 -12.46
C LEU A 180 -7.34 20.69 -12.95
N ALA A 181 -6.20 20.11 -13.36
CA ALA A 181 -6.13 18.70 -13.72
C ALA A 181 -6.55 17.83 -12.53
N MET A 182 -6.10 18.19 -11.33
CA MET A 182 -6.50 17.51 -10.10
C MET A 182 -7.99 17.68 -9.82
N VAL A 183 -8.55 18.89 -9.92
CA VAL A 183 -9.98 19.14 -9.68
C VAL A 183 -10.87 18.33 -10.63
N VAL A 184 -10.51 18.24 -11.92
CA VAL A 184 -11.25 17.43 -12.89
C VAL A 184 -11.25 15.96 -12.46
N ASN A 185 -10.10 15.41 -12.08
CA ASN A 185 -9.99 14.02 -11.61
C ASN A 185 -10.70 13.79 -10.28
N TYR A 186 -10.64 14.75 -9.34
CA TYR A 186 -11.31 14.69 -8.04
C TYR A 186 -12.83 14.57 -8.22
N ARG A 187 -13.41 15.42 -9.07
CA ARG A 187 -14.86 15.40 -9.36
C ARG A 187 -15.31 14.18 -10.16
N ALA A 188 -14.44 13.66 -11.02
CA ALA A 188 -14.68 12.40 -11.73
C ALA A 188 -14.39 11.15 -10.86
N GLY A 189 -14.08 11.31 -9.58
CA GLY A 189 -13.78 10.19 -8.68
C GLY A 189 -12.58 9.34 -9.13
N ARG A 190 -11.62 9.95 -9.83
CA ARG A 190 -10.39 9.32 -10.32
C ARG A 190 -9.26 9.52 -9.31
N TRP A 191 -9.43 8.92 -8.14
CA TRP A 191 -8.55 9.12 -6.98
C TRP A 191 -7.06 8.79 -7.23
N PRO A 192 -6.67 7.75 -8.01
CA PRO A 192 -5.27 7.48 -8.31
C PRO A 192 -4.60 8.63 -9.07
N ASP A 193 -5.33 9.27 -9.98
CA ASP A 193 -4.82 10.42 -10.74
C ASP A 193 -4.67 11.66 -9.83
N VAL A 194 -5.59 11.86 -8.88
CA VAL A 194 -5.47 12.91 -7.85
C VAL A 194 -4.19 12.71 -7.01
N VAL A 195 -3.96 11.48 -6.52
CA VAL A 195 -2.74 11.14 -5.77
C VAL A 195 -1.50 11.44 -6.62
N LYS A 196 -1.46 10.93 -7.86
CA LYS A 196 -0.35 11.14 -8.80
C LYS A 196 -0.03 12.63 -9.04
N LEU A 197 -1.04 13.48 -9.11
CA LEU A 197 -0.88 14.91 -9.35
C LEU A 197 -0.42 15.68 -8.11
N LEU A 198 -0.83 15.27 -6.91
CA LEU A 198 -0.58 16.00 -5.66
C LEU A 198 0.64 15.52 -4.88
N THR A 199 0.96 14.21 -4.91
CA THR A 199 2.13 13.65 -4.19
C THR A 199 3.43 14.42 -4.46
N PRO A 200 3.76 14.84 -5.70
CA PRO A 200 5.00 15.56 -5.97
C PRO A 200 5.06 16.98 -5.38
N ILE A 201 3.92 17.59 -5.01
CA ILE A 201 3.85 19.00 -4.59
C ILE A 201 3.37 19.21 -3.16
N VAL A 202 2.73 18.22 -2.54
CA VAL A 202 2.06 18.41 -1.23
C VAL A 202 3.02 18.90 -0.14
N ASN A 203 4.31 18.57 -0.25
CA ASN A 203 5.36 18.97 0.69
C ASN A 203 6.30 20.05 0.11
N ASP A 204 5.93 20.72 -0.99
CA ASP A 204 6.75 21.80 -1.57
C ASP A 204 6.69 23.05 -0.66
N PRO A 205 7.82 23.48 -0.07
CA PRO A 205 7.84 24.63 0.85
C PRO A 205 7.57 25.97 0.16
N ASN A 206 7.57 26.01 -1.18
CA ASN A 206 7.34 27.23 -1.96
C ASN A 206 5.86 27.49 -2.28
N LEU A 207 4.96 26.59 -1.86
CA LEU A 207 3.53 26.81 -2.00
C LEU A 207 3.04 27.85 -0.99
N ASP A 208 2.10 28.69 -1.42
CA ASP A 208 1.39 29.53 -0.47
C ASP A 208 0.54 28.66 0.48
N GLN A 209 0.23 29.19 1.65
CA GLN A 209 -0.44 28.44 2.71
C GLN A 209 -1.82 27.91 2.28
N ALA A 210 -2.56 28.66 1.45
CA ALA A 210 -3.87 28.24 0.98
C ALA A 210 -3.77 27.08 0.00
N PHE A 211 -2.84 27.13 -0.94
CA PHE A 211 -2.59 26.06 -1.89
C PHE A 211 -2.07 24.80 -1.19
N ALA A 212 -1.09 24.93 -0.30
CA ALA A 212 -0.53 23.79 0.46
C ALA A 212 -1.61 23.09 1.29
N HIS A 213 -2.45 23.87 1.98
CA HIS A 213 -3.57 23.34 2.75
C HIS A 213 -4.58 22.60 1.86
N ALA A 214 -5.01 23.23 0.76
CA ALA A 214 -5.95 22.62 -0.18
C ALA A 214 -5.40 21.31 -0.80
N ALA A 215 -4.11 21.28 -1.13
CA ALA A 215 -3.43 20.08 -1.65
C ALA A 215 -3.38 18.94 -0.61
N LYS A 216 -3.04 19.26 0.65
CA LYS A 216 -3.01 18.31 1.77
C LYS A 216 -4.37 17.64 1.96
N ILE A 217 -5.45 18.43 2.07
CA ILE A 217 -6.81 17.91 2.26
C ILE A 217 -7.26 17.06 1.07
N SER A 218 -7.02 17.54 -0.16
CA SER A 218 -7.42 16.81 -1.37
C SER A 218 -6.69 15.47 -1.50
N LEU A 219 -5.40 15.42 -1.16
CA LEU A 219 -4.61 14.19 -1.17
C LEU A 219 -5.05 13.21 -0.09
N GLY A 220 -5.25 13.68 1.15
CA GLY A 220 -5.75 12.86 2.26
C GLY A 220 -7.10 12.25 1.94
N THR A 221 -8.01 13.04 1.35
CA THR A 221 -9.33 12.55 0.92
C THR A 221 -9.22 11.51 -0.21
N ALA A 222 -8.36 11.71 -1.20
CA ALA A 222 -8.16 10.75 -2.28
C ALA A 222 -7.60 9.41 -1.78
N LEU A 223 -6.62 9.45 -0.85
CA LEU A 223 -6.10 8.26 -0.18
C LEU A 223 -7.19 7.53 0.62
N ALA A 224 -8.01 8.28 1.34
CA ALA A 224 -9.12 7.74 2.11
C ALA A 224 -10.14 7.02 1.20
N ARG A 225 -10.47 7.62 0.04
CA ARG A 225 -11.36 7.02 -0.97
C ARG A 225 -10.78 5.77 -1.63
N LEU A 226 -9.46 5.63 -1.66
CA LEU A 226 -8.77 4.40 -2.10
C LEU A 226 -8.65 3.32 -1.01
N GLY A 227 -9.25 3.54 0.18
CA GLY A 227 -9.14 2.64 1.32
C GLY A 227 -7.76 2.66 1.99
N MET A 228 -6.89 3.62 1.64
CA MET A 228 -5.57 3.80 2.24
C MET A 228 -5.67 4.65 3.51
N PHE A 229 -6.34 4.12 4.53
CA PHE A 229 -6.73 4.87 5.73
C PHE A 229 -5.55 5.39 6.56
N ALA A 230 -4.54 4.57 6.84
CA ALA A 230 -3.39 5.02 7.63
C ALA A 230 -2.61 6.17 6.93
N PRO A 231 -2.26 6.09 5.63
CA PRO A 231 -1.70 7.23 4.90
C PRO A 231 -2.63 8.44 4.86
N ALA A 232 -3.94 8.23 4.68
CA ALA A 232 -4.92 9.32 4.68
C ALA A 232 -4.92 10.09 6.00
N LEU A 233 -4.94 9.38 7.14
CA LEU A 233 -4.90 10.00 8.47
C LEU A 233 -3.63 10.82 8.68
N SER A 234 -2.47 10.41 8.14
CA SER A 234 -1.24 11.22 8.24
C SER A 234 -1.38 12.61 7.59
N TYR A 235 -2.24 12.75 6.58
CA TYR A 235 -2.55 14.05 5.96
C TYR A 235 -3.79 14.72 6.54
N LEU A 236 -4.64 14.01 7.27
CA LEU A 236 -5.91 14.52 7.81
C LEU A 236 -5.89 14.71 9.32
N GLU A 237 -4.78 14.41 10.00
CA GLU A 237 -4.63 14.50 11.45
C GLU A 237 -4.95 15.92 11.96
N GLU A 238 -4.38 16.93 11.30
CA GLU A 238 -4.61 18.36 11.52
C GLU A 238 -5.22 18.97 10.25
N PRO A 239 -6.56 18.95 10.12
CA PRO A 239 -7.25 19.47 8.96
C PRO A 239 -7.40 21.00 8.98
N GLU A 240 -7.03 21.70 10.05
CA GLU A 240 -7.17 23.16 10.12
C GLU A 240 -6.23 23.89 9.14
N GLY A 241 -6.69 25.02 8.61
CA GLY A 241 -5.87 25.86 7.76
C GLY A 241 -6.59 27.07 7.17
N PRO A 242 -5.93 27.83 6.30
CA PRO A 242 -6.42 29.10 5.77
C PRO A 242 -7.60 28.99 4.79
N VAL A 243 -8.03 27.77 4.43
CA VAL A 243 -9.18 27.54 3.53
C VAL A 243 -10.30 26.84 4.33
N PRO A 244 -11.33 27.58 4.80
CA PRO A 244 -12.33 27.04 5.71
C PRO A 244 -13.08 25.83 5.18
N VAL A 245 -13.46 25.84 3.89
CA VAL A 245 -14.18 24.73 3.26
C VAL A 245 -13.30 23.46 3.22
N ALA A 246 -12.00 23.61 2.98
CA ALA A 246 -11.07 22.48 3.00
C ALA A 246 -10.90 21.92 4.42
N ALA A 247 -10.88 22.78 5.44
CA ALA A 247 -10.78 22.33 6.82
C ALA A 247 -12.00 21.50 7.24
N LEU A 248 -13.21 21.96 6.86
CA LEU A 248 -14.46 21.23 7.07
C LEU A 248 -14.47 19.87 6.36
N ASP A 249 -14.14 19.85 5.06
CA ASP A 249 -14.09 18.60 4.29
C ASP A 249 -13.03 17.63 4.82
N GLY A 250 -11.87 18.16 5.24
CA GLY A 250 -10.79 17.39 5.84
C GLY A 250 -11.16 16.76 7.17
N ALA A 251 -11.82 17.53 8.05
CA ALA A 251 -12.31 17.04 9.34
C ALA A 251 -13.41 15.98 9.16
N LEU A 252 -14.34 16.18 8.22
CA LEU A 252 -15.35 15.18 7.87
C LEU A 252 -14.69 13.91 7.32
N ALA A 253 -13.74 14.03 6.38
CA ALA A 253 -12.99 12.89 5.87
C ALA A 253 -12.23 12.15 6.98
N LYS A 254 -11.58 12.87 7.90
CA LYS A 254 -10.92 12.29 9.09
C LYS A 254 -11.90 11.45 9.90
N ALA A 255 -13.06 12.01 10.25
CA ALA A 255 -14.07 11.30 11.02
C ALA A 255 -14.55 10.01 10.34
N LEU A 256 -14.85 10.08 9.04
CA LEU A 256 -15.29 8.91 8.27
C LEU A 256 -14.21 7.83 8.14
N VAL A 257 -12.93 8.24 8.09
CA VAL A 257 -11.79 7.31 8.11
C VAL A 257 -11.62 6.67 9.49
N LEU A 258 -11.73 7.44 10.58
CA LEU A 258 -11.69 6.90 11.94
C LEU A 258 -12.78 5.84 12.14
N ARG A 259 -14.01 6.13 11.70
CA ARG A 259 -15.12 5.17 11.74
C ARG A 259 -14.81 3.87 10.99
N ALA A 260 -14.20 3.98 9.81
CA ALA A 260 -13.91 2.81 8.96
C ALA A 260 -12.67 2.01 9.39
N HIS A 261 -11.71 2.63 10.08
CA HIS A 261 -10.39 2.05 10.32
C HIS A 261 -10.06 1.80 11.80
N VAL A 262 -10.63 2.61 12.70
CA VAL A 262 -10.29 2.64 14.13
C VAL A 262 -11.50 2.17 14.93
N ASP A 263 -12.45 3.07 15.23
CA ASP A 263 -13.69 2.79 15.95
C ASP A 263 -14.69 3.95 15.82
N GLU A 264 -15.94 3.71 16.23
CA GLU A 264 -17.03 4.69 16.20
C GLU A 264 -16.86 5.80 17.26
N GLU A 265 -16.24 5.50 18.40
CA GLU A 265 -16.07 6.45 19.50
C GLU A 265 -15.19 7.62 19.06
N SER A 266 -14.04 7.32 18.49
CA SER A 266 -13.08 8.29 17.92
C SER A 266 -13.72 9.13 16.80
N ALA A 267 -14.57 8.52 15.98
CA ALA A 267 -15.28 9.22 14.91
C ALA A 267 -16.34 10.18 15.46
N SER A 268 -17.11 9.74 16.46
CA SER A 268 -18.16 10.53 17.09
C SER A 268 -17.60 11.77 17.79
N GLU A 269 -16.43 11.69 18.43
CA GLU A 269 -15.77 12.86 19.04
C GLU A 269 -15.52 13.95 17.99
N VAL A 270 -14.89 13.60 16.87
CA VAL A 270 -14.60 14.55 15.78
C VAL A 270 -15.91 15.09 15.16
N LEU A 271 -16.92 14.25 14.96
CA LEU A 271 -18.21 14.68 14.39
C LEU A 271 -19.00 15.61 15.31
N GLN A 272 -18.93 15.43 16.63
CA GLN A 272 -19.58 16.31 17.59
C GLN A 272 -18.94 17.71 17.56
N ASP A 273 -17.62 17.78 17.56
CA ASP A 273 -16.88 19.04 17.43
C ASP A 273 -17.20 19.73 16.10
N LEU A 274 -17.24 18.95 15.01
CA LEU A 274 -17.54 19.47 13.68
C LEU A 274 -18.98 19.98 13.56
N TYR A 275 -19.95 19.27 14.14
CA TYR A 275 -21.35 19.68 14.17
C TYR A 275 -21.57 20.92 15.04
N ALA A 276 -20.84 21.03 16.16
CA ALA A 276 -20.88 22.23 16.99
C ALA A 276 -20.38 23.48 16.25
N ALA A 277 -19.37 23.32 15.39
CA ALA A 277 -18.83 24.40 14.56
C ALA A 277 -19.67 24.70 13.30
N HIS A 278 -20.32 23.68 12.72
CA HIS A 278 -21.05 23.75 11.45
C HIS A 278 -22.39 23.01 11.49
N PRO A 279 -23.35 23.45 12.33
CA PRO A 279 -24.62 22.76 12.51
C PRO A 279 -25.50 22.74 11.25
N GLU A 280 -25.24 23.62 10.28
CA GLU A 280 -25.94 23.68 9.00
C GLU A 280 -25.46 22.65 7.97
N ASN A 281 -24.38 21.91 8.24
CA ASN A 281 -23.84 20.95 7.28
C ASN A 281 -24.57 19.60 7.36
N GLU A 282 -25.40 19.32 6.35
CA GLU A 282 -26.21 18.09 6.27
C GLU A 282 -25.36 16.80 6.31
N GLN A 283 -24.15 16.79 5.73
CA GLN A 283 -23.31 15.59 5.74
C GLN A 283 -22.74 15.31 7.14
N VAL A 284 -22.41 16.37 7.89
CA VAL A 284 -21.93 16.24 9.28
C VAL A 284 -23.06 15.77 10.18
N GLU A 285 -24.25 16.35 10.04
CA GLU A 285 -25.45 15.92 10.78
C GLU A 285 -25.79 14.45 10.47
N GLN A 286 -25.79 14.07 9.18
CA GLN A 286 -26.06 12.70 8.75
C GLN A 286 -24.99 11.74 9.27
N ALA A 287 -23.70 12.09 9.17
CA ALA A 287 -22.62 11.27 9.69
C ALA A 287 -22.72 11.06 11.21
N LEU A 288 -23.18 12.08 11.96
CA LEU A 288 -23.36 11.99 13.41
C LEU A 288 -24.59 11.17 13.81
N THR A 289 -25.68 11.24 13.03
CA THR A 289 -26.96 10.57 13.34
C THR A 289 -27.05 9.14 12.81
N ASP A 290 -26.33 8.83 11.72
CA ASP A 290 -26.33 7.52 11.08
C ASP A 290 -24.90 6.95 11.03
N THR A 291 -24.65 5.92 11.85
CA THR A 291 -23.34 5.24 11.90
C THR A 291 -23.06 4.41 10.65
N SER A 292 -24.06 4.15 9.81
CA SER A 292 -23.85 3.50 8.50
C SER A 292 -23.34 4.48 7.44
N PHE A 293 -23.45 5.79 7.69
CA PHE A 293 -22.86 6.80 6.82
C PHE A 293 -21.33 6.73 6.95
N GLY A 294 -20.69 6.21 5.92
CA GLY A 294 -19.26 5.94 5.90
C GLY A 294 -18.59 6.44 4.64
N ILE A 295 -17.26 6.43 4.65
CA ILE A 295 -16.50 6.72 3.44
C ILE A 295 -16.69 5.61 2.41
N VAL A 296 -17.29 5.95 1.27
CA VAL A 296 -17.38 5.04 0.11
C VAL A 296 -15.97 4.87 -0.46
N THR A 297 -15.48 3.62 -0.43
CA THR A 297 -14.14 3.25 -0.90
C THR A 297 -14.17 2.54 -2.24
N THR A 298 -13.08 2.68 -2.99
CA THR A 298 -12.81 2.00 -4.26
C THR A 298 -11.33 1.64 -4.35
N THR A 299 -10.88 1.11 -5.49
CA THR A 299 -9.49 0.77 -5.78
C THR A 299 -9.08 1.30 -7.14
N ALA A 300 -7.77 1.45 -7.37
CA ALA A 300 -7.25 1.89 -8.67
C ALA A 300 -7.73 0.96 -9.81
N GLY A 301 -7.67 -0.36 -9.60
CA GLY A 301 -8.14 -1.33 -10.60
C GLY A 301 -9.63 -1.24 -10.90
N ARG A 302 -10.49 -0.95 -9.91
CA ARG A 302 -11.93 -0.76 -10.14
C ARG A 302 -12.19 0.50 -10.97
N ILE A 303 -11.49 1.59 -10.67
CA ILE A 303 -11.58 2.84 -11.44
C ILE A 303 -11.12 2.64 -12.88
N GLU A 304 -10.02 1.92 -13.10
CA GLU A 304 -9.53 1.58 -14.45
C GLU A 304 -10.49 0.70 -15.23
N ALA A 305 -11.26 -0.15 -14.54
CA ALA A 305 -12.27 -1.03 -15.14
C ALA A 305 -13.62 -0.35 -15.44
N ARG A 306 -13.74 0.97 -15.22
CA ARG A 306 -14.93 1.74 -15.62
C ARG A 306 -15.16 1.63 -17.12
N THR A 307 -16.43 1.55 -17.52
CA THR A 307 -16.78 1.59 -18.96
C THR A 307 -16.57 2.99 -19.53
N ASP A 308 -16.87 4.03 -18.75
CA ASP A 308 -16.49 5.41 -19.03
C ASP A 308 -15.56 5.91 -17.90
N PRO A 309 -14.28 6.21 -18.20
CA PRO A 309 -13.33 6.69 -17.19
C PRO A 309 -13.78 7.92 -16.41
N TRP A 310 -14.66 8.75 -16.99
CA TRP A 310 -15.14 9.99 -16.42
C TRP A 310 -16.48 9.87 -15.70
N ASP A 311 -17.16 8.73 -15.77
CA ASP A 311 -18.40 8.48 -15.02
C ASP A 311 -18.14 7.49 -13.86
N PRO A 312 -18.11 7.98 -12.60
CA PRO A 312 -17.99 7.12 -11.42
C PRO A 312 -19.04 6.02 -11.33
N ASN A 313 -20.23 6.22 -11.91
CA ASN A 313 -21.33 5.26 -11.83
C ASN A 313 -21.14 4.05 -12.76
N THR A 314 -20.18 4.13 -13.69
CA THR A 314 -19.83 3.00 -14.57
C THR A 314 -18.76 2.09 -13.97
N GLU A 315 -18.38 2.33 -12.72
CA GLU A 315 -17.44 1.49 -11.98
C GLU A 315 -18.08 0.14 -11.64
N PRO A 316 -17.40 -0.98 -11.89
CA PRO A 316 -17.91 -2.29 -11.51
C PRO A 316 -18.07 -2.38 -9.99
N SER A 317 -19.11 -3.11 -9.55
CA SER A 317 -19.34 -3.39 -8.14
C SER A 317 -18.15 -4.17 -7.55
N ALA A 318 -18.00 -4.14 -6.22
CA ALA A 318 -16.95 -4.91 -5.55
C ALA A 318 -17.12 -6.43 -5.74
N GLU A 319 -18.35 -6.90 -5.98
CA GLU A 319 -18.67 -8.31 -6.19
C GLU A 319 -18.35 -8.78 -7.62
N ASP A 320 -18.55 -7.90 -8.61
CA ASP A 320 -18.30 -8.18 -10.03
C ASP A 320 -16.82 -7.98 -10.44
N PHE A 321 -16.06 -7.23 -9.63
CA PHE A 321 -14.67 -6.92 -9.94
C PHE A 321 -13.71 -8.05 -9.54
N VAL A 322 -13.10 -8.68 -10.55
CA VAL A 322 -11.99 -9.63 -10.35
C VAL A 322 -10.67 -8.89 -10.51
N ASP A 323 -9.97 -8.59 -9.42
CA ASP A 323 -8.64 -7.96 -9.44
C ASP A 323 -7.60 -8.90 -10.10
N PRO A 324 -7.11 -8.61 -11.32
CA PRO A 324 -6.13 -9.45 -12.00
C PRO A 324 -4.79 -9.47 -11.25
N ALA A 325 -4.42 -8.36 -10.62
CA ALA A 325 -3.21 -8.26 -9.81
C ALA A 325 -3.33 -9.05 -8.50
N ALA A 326 -4.53 -9.22 -7.94
CA ALA A 326 -4.74 -10.16 -6.84
C ALA A 326 -4.56 -11.61 -7.30
N HIS A 327 -5.01 -11.97 -8.50
CA HIS A 327 -4.81 -13.32 -9.04
C HIS A 327 -3.32 -13.61 -9.29
N GLU A 328 -2.60 -12.66 -9.89
CA GLU A 328 -1.15 -12.77 -10.12
C GLU A 328 -0.36 -12.84 -8.80
N ARG A 329 -0.66 -11.98 -7.82
CA ARG A 329 -0.06 -12.05 -6.47
C ARG A 329 -0.29 -13.40 -5.80
N LYS A 330 -1.51 -13.93 -5.88
CA LYS A 330 -1.87 -15.25 -5.34
C LYS A 330 -1.09 -16.39 -6.03
N ALA A 331 -0.96 -16.33 -7.36
CA ALA A 331 -0.18 -17.29 -8.12
C ALA A 331 1.32 -17.23 -7.77
N ALA A 332 1.88 -16.03 -7.65
CA ALA A 332 3.27 -15.82 -7.24
C ALA A 332 3.54 -16.36 -5.83
N LEU A 333 2.63 -16.11 -4.87
CA LEU A 333 2.72 -16.64 -3.51
C LEU A 333 2.69 -18.17 -3.49
N LEU A 334 1.83 -18.79 -4.29
CA LEU A 334 1.75 -20.24 -4.39
C LEU A 334 3.04 -20.83 -4.95
N HIS A 335 3.59 -20.22 -6.01
CA HIS A 335 4.85 -20.66 -6.62
C HIS A 335 6.03 -20.52 -5.65
N GLU A 336 6.12 -19.40 -4.94
CA GLU A 336 7.14 -19.19 -3.91
C GLU A 336 7.03 -20.21 -2.78
N ALA A 337 5.81 -20.51 -2.31
CA ALA A 337 5.61 -21.51 -1.27
C ALA A 337 6.04 -22.93 -1.72
N GLU A 338 5.76 -23.29 -2.98
CA GLU A 338 6.19 -24.56 -3.57
C GLU A 338 7.72 -24.66 -3.68
N ARG A 339 8.38 -23.57 -4.10
CA ARG A 339 9.84 -23.48 -4.14
C ARG A 339 10.44 -23.63 -2.74
N GLN A 340 9.93 -22.89 -1.76
CA GLN A 340 10.37 -22.98 -0.37
C GLN A 340 10.20 -24.40 0.18
N LEU A 341 9.06 -25.05 -0.10
CA LEU A 341 8.81 -26.43 0.32
C LEU A 341 9.82 -27.41 -0.29
N ALA A 342 10.19 -27.23 -1.56
CA ALA A 342 11.15 -28.07 -2.26
C ALA A 342 12.59 -27.91 -1.73
N GLU A 343 12.95 -26.72 -1.25
CA GLU A 343 14.28 -26.41 -0.72
C GLU A 343 14.58 -27.00 0.66
N PHE A 344 13.58 -27.45 1.41
CA PHE A 344 13.80 -28.16 2.67
C PHE A 344 14.51 -29.49 2.40
N ILE A 345 15.61 -29.71 3.10
CA ILE A 345 16.34 -30.97 3.07
C ILE A 345 15.49 -32.04 3.77
N GLY A 346 15.40 -33.23 3.20
CA GLY A 346 14.59 -34.31 3.74
C GLY A 346 13.08 -34.00 3.78
N LEU A 347 12.41 -34.52 4.81
CA LEU A 347 10.98 -34.29 5.10
C LEU A 347 10.01 -34.71 3.97
N ASP A 348 10.35 -35.75 3.20
CA ASP A 348 9.52 -36.19 2.06
C ASP A 348 8.08 -36.53 2.47
N GLU A 349 7.90 -37.10 3.65
CA GLU A 349 6.56 -37.38 4.18
C GLU A 349 5.76 -36.09 4.43
N VAL A 350 6.37 -35.09 5.06
CA VAL A 350 5.76 -33.78 5.31
C VAL A 350 5.44 -33.08 3.99
N LYS A 351 6.37 -33.07 3.02
CA LYS A 351 6.17 -32.48 1.69
C LYS A 351 4.97 -33.12 0.98
N ASN A 352 4.87 -34.45 1.04
CA ASN A 352 3.75 -35.20 0.48
C ASN A 352 2.42 -34.86 1.18
N GLN A 353 2.42 -34.77 2.51
CA GLN A 353 1.23 -34.40 3.28
C GLN A 353 0.77 -32.96 2.97
N VAL A 354 1.70 -31.99 2.88
CA VAL A 354 1.40 -30.60 2.48
C VAL A 354 0.87 -30.53 1.06
N SER A 355 1.44 -31.29 0.11
CA SER A 355 0.95 -31.35 -1.28
C SER A 355 -0.48 -31.91 -1.37
N ARG A 356 -0.82 -32.91 -0.55
CA ARG A 356 -2.19 -33.43 -0.44
C ARG A 356 -3.16 -32.40 0.15
N LEU A 357 -2.73 -31.64 1.17
CA LEU A 357 -3.52 -30.55 1.73
C LEU A 357 -3.81 -29.47 0.68
N LYS A 358 -2.79 -29.03 -0.05
CA LYS A 358 -2.91 -28.09 -1.17
C LYS A 358 -3.96 -28.57 -2.18
N SER A 359 -3.83 -29.82 -2.63
CA SER A 359 -4.72 -30.42 -3.61
C SER A 359 -6.16 -30.51 -3.11
N SER A 360 -6.36 -30.86 -1.84
CA SER A 360 -7.69 -30.90 -1.22
C SER A 360 -8.35 -29.52 -1.21
N VAL A 361 -7.64 -28.47 -0.79
CA VAL A 361 -8.17 -27.10 -0.72
C VAL A 361 -8.45 -26.56 -2.13
N ALA A 362 -7.55 -26.78 -3.08
CA ALA A 362 -7.73 -26.33 -4.46
C ALA A 362 -9.01 -26.94 -5.08
N MET A 363 -9.22 -28.25 -4.93
CA MET A 363 -10.42 -28.91 -5.45
C MET A 363 -11.70 -28.50 -4.73
N GLU A 364 -11.62 -28.25 -3.43
CA GLU A 364 -12.73 -27.70 -2.63
C GLU A 364 -13.16 -26.31 -3.13
N LEU A 365 -12.21 -25.41 -3.39
CA LEU A 365 -12.51 -24.08 -3.94
C LEU A 365 -13.11 -24.15 -5.34
N VAL A 366 -12.58 -25.01 -6.22
CA VAL A 366 -13.16 -25.22 -7.57
C VAL A 366 -14.60 -25.74 -7.48
N ARG A 367 -14.89 -26.66 -6.55
CA ARG A 367 -16.26 -27.16 -6.35
C ARG A 367 -17.18 -26.07 -5.83
N LYS A 368 -16.73 -25.25 -4.87
CA LYS A 368 -17.47 -24.11 -4.31
C LYS A 368 -17.80 -23.08 -5.39
N GLN A 369 -16.83 -22.72 -6.23
CA GLN A 369 -17.02 -21.79 -7.36
C GLN A 369 -18.05 -22.29 -8.39
N ARG A 370 -18.20 -23.60 -8.54
CA ARG A 370 -19.19 -24.23 -9.41
C ARG A 370 -20.55 -24.48 -8.74
N GLY A 371 -20.75 -23.98 -7.51
CA GLY A 371 -21.98 -24.16 -6.75
C GLY A 371 -22.24 -25.61 -6.29
N LEU A 372 -21.22 -26.48 -6.33
CA LEU A 372 -21.36 -27.86 -5.85
C LEU A 372 -21.30 -27.91 -4.33
N THR A 373 -22.08 -28.80 -3.72
CA THR A 373 -21.99 -29.05 -2.29
C THR A 373 -20.59 -29.53 -1.92
N VAL A 374 -19.97 -28.80 -1.00
CA VAL A 374 -18.70 -29.16 -0.36
C VAL A 374 -19.01 -29.45 1.11
N ALA A 375 -18.49 -30.55 1.63
CA ALA A 375 -18.56 -30.82 3.07
C ALA A 375 -17.78 -29.71 3.80
N GLN A 376 -18.37 -29.10 4.83
CA GLN A 376 -17.69 -28.10 5.64
C GLN A 376 -16.61 -28.79 6.46
N ARG A 377 -15.37 -28.74 5.97
CA ARG A 377 -14.21 -29.35 6.61
C ARG A 377 -13.44 -28.28 7.35
N THR A 378 -12.94 -28.61 8.53
CA THR A 378 -12.00 -27.74 9.23
C THR A 378 -10.64 -27.76 8.54
N HIS A 379 -9.96 -26.62 8.54
CA HIS A 379 -8.61 -26.45 7.97
C HIS A 379 -7.51 -26.34 9.03
N HIS A 380 -7.87 -26.44 10.32
CA HIS A 380 -6.92 -26.48 11.43
C HIS A 380 -6.03 -27.72 11.37
N LEU A 381 -4.78 -27.60 11.79
CA LEU A 381 -3.75 -28.62 11.63
C LEU A 381 -3.05 -28.93 12.96
N ILE A 382 -2.63 -30.19 13.12
CA ILE A 382 -1.74 -30.65 14.19
C ILE A 382 -0.35 -30.84 13.58
N PHE A 383 0.68 -30.21 14.13
CA PHE A 383 2.07 -30.43 13.74
C PHE A 383 2.77 -31.22 14.84
N ALA A 384 2.86 -32.54 14.65
CA ALA A 384 3.36 -33.46 15.67
C ALA A 384 4.81 -33.87 15.37
N GLY A 385 5.74 -33.58 16.27
CA GLY A 385 7.11 -34.07 16.14
C GLY A 385 8.13 -33.39 17.05
N PRO A 386 9.36 -33.93 17.13
CA PRO A 386 10.44 -33.38 17.96
C PRO A 386 10.81 -31.93 17.61
N PRO A 387 11.44 -31.17 18.53
CA PRO A 387 11.94 -29.83 18.27
C PRO A 387 13.01 -29.85 17.17
N GLY A 388 13.09 -28.74 16.42
CA GLY A 388 14.05 -28.58 15.34
C GLY A 388 13.80 -29.41 14.08
N THR A 389 12.58 -29.94 13.90
CA THR A 389 12.14 -30.67 12.69
C THR A 389 11.48 -29.78 11.63
N GLY A 390 11.50 -28.45 11.79
CA GLY A 390 11.00 -27.51 10.78
C GLY A 390 9.50 -27.13 10.88
N LYS A 391 8.80 -27.52 11.95
CA LYS A 391 7.36 -27.22 12.17
C LYS A 391 6.98 -25.76 11.91
N THR A 392 7.63 -24.82 12.58
CA THR A 392 7.34 -23.38 12.46
C THR A 392 7.60 -22.87 11.03
N THR A 393 8.65 -23.36 10.38
CA THR A 393 8.99 -22.95 9.02
C THR A 393 8.00 -23.51 8.00
N ILE A 394 7.57 -24.76 8.14
CA ILE A 394 6.51 -25.36 7.31
C ILE A 394 5.15 -24.69 7.55
N ALA A 395 4.87 -24.20 8.75
CA ALA A 395 3.64 -23.48 9.03
C ALA A 395 3.53 -22.19 8.20
N ARG A 396 4.65 -21.47 8.02
CA ARG A 396 4.74 -20.29 7.13
C ARG A 396 4.50 -20.66 5.67
N VAL A 397 5.04 -21.79 5.21
CA VAL A 397 4.79 -22.30 3.86
C VAL A 397 3.31 -22.63 3.67
N VAL A 398 2.68 -23.30 4.64
CA VAL A 398 1.24 -23.62 4.59
C VAL A 398 0.40 -22.34 4.57
N ALA A 399 0.75 -21.32 5.35
CA ALA A 399 0.07 -20.03 5.34
C ALA A 399 0.09 -19.38 3.94
N LYS A 400 1.27 -19.37 3.29
CA LYS A 400 1.40 -18.88 1.90
C LYS A 400 0.60 -19.70 0.91
N ILE A 401 0.58 -21.03 1.03
CA ILE A 401 -0.23 -21.90 0.17
C ILE A 401 -1.71 -21.56 0.32
N TYR A 402 -2.21 -21.47 1.55
CA TYR A 402 -3.62 -21.15 1.81
C TYR A 402 -4.00 -19.74 1.33
N CYS A 403 -3.10 -18.77 1.47
CA CYS A 403 -3.31 -17.43 0.91
C CYS A 403 -3.30 -17.42 -0.63
N GLY A 404 -2.32 -18.09 -1.26
CA GLY A 404 -2.19 -18.22 -2.71
C GLY A 404 -3.36 -18.99 -3.35
N LEU A 405 -3.94 -19.95 -2.65
CA LEU A 405 -5.18 -20.61 -3.09
C LEU A 405 -6.42 -19.74 -2.89
N GLY A 406 -6.35 -18.69 -2.06
CA GLY A 406 -7.46 -17.81 -1.73
C GLY A 406 -8.35 -18.32 -0.60
N LEU A 407 -7.89 -19.29 0.21
CA LEU A 407 -8.54 -19.70 1.45
C LEU A 407 -8.39 -18.63 2.54
N LEU A 408 -7.19 -18.04 2.65
CA LEU A 408 -6.88 -16.95 3.57
C LEU A 408 -6.62 -15.64 2.79
N LYS A 409 -6.88 -14.48 3.39
CA LYS A 409 -6.61 -13.19 2.73
C LYS A 409 -5.16 -12.74 2.91
N ARG A 410 -4.49 -13.20 3.97
CA ARG A 410 -3.12 -12.84 4.33
C ARG A 410 -2.30 -14.11 4.56
N GLU A 411 -1.00 -14.04 4.26
CA GLU A 411 -0.02 -15.10 4.55
C GLU A 411 0.62 -14.99 5.95
N ASN A 412 0.10 -14.08 6.79
CA ASN A 412 0.67 -13.82 8.11
C ASN A 412 0.47 -15.03 9.04
N ILE A 413 1.49 -15.27 9.85
CA ILE A 413 1.47 -16.23 10.95
C ILE A 413 1.66 -15.47 12.25
N ARG A 414 0.75 -15.68 13.20
CA ARG A 414 0.88 -15.20 14.57
C ARG A 414 1.34 -16.37 15.43
N GLU A 415 2.63 -16.37 15.77
CA GLU A 415 3.20 -17.34 16.72
C GLU A 415 2.88 -16.90 18.15
N VAL A 416 2.44 -17.86 18.96
CA VAL A 416 1.90 -17.63 20.30
C VAL A 416 2.34 -18.75 21.24
N HIS A 417 2.75 -18.37 22.44
CA HIS A 417 3.06 -19.27 23.54
C HIS A 417 2.05 -19.12 24.68
N ARG A 418 2.09 -20.04 25.65
CA ARG A 418 1.21 -20.02 26.83
C ARG A 418 1.16 -18.66 27.56
N ALA A 419 2.33 -18.02 27.73
CA ALA A 419 2.44 -16.74 28.45
C ALA A 419 1.70 -15.58 27.74
N ASP A 420 1.50 -15.72 26.43
CA ASP A 420 0.80 -14.72 25.62
C ASP A 420 -0.72 -14.86 25.78
N LEU A 421 -1.25 -16.06 26.01
CA LEU A 421 -2.69 -16.29 26.12
C LEU A 421 -3.23 -16.07 27.52
N ILE A 422 -2.44 -16.40 28.55
CA ILE A 422 -2.91 -16.39 29.93
C ILE A 422 -2.70 -15.00 30.57
N GLY A 423 -3.75 -14.46 31.18
CA GLY A 423 -3.75 -13.24 31.99
C GLY A 423 -3.51 -13.52 33.48
N GLN A 424 -3.23 -12.49 34.27
CA GLN A 424 -3.00 -12.62 35.71
C GLN A 424 -4.28 -12.52 36.55
N HIS A 425 -5.35 -11.95 35.98
CA HIS A 425 -6.63 -11.69 36.66
C HIS A 425 -7.82 -12.39 35.99
N ILE A 426 -8.94 -12.48 36.71
CA ILE A 426 -10.21 -13.05 36.23
C ILE A 426 -10.73 -12.19 35.06
N GLY A 427 -11.12 -12.83 33.94
CA GLY A 427 -11.61 -12.15 32.72
C GLY A 427 -10.50 -11.65 31.78
N GLU A 428 -9.28 -11.45 32.26
CA GLU A 428 -8.15 -10.96 31.46
C GLU A 428 -7.72 -11.99 30.39
N THR A 429 -7.77 -13.28 30.72
CA THR A 429 -7.36 -14.36 29.80
C THR A 429 -8.24 -14.45 28.56
N GLU A 430 -9.56 -14.26 28.71
CA GLU A 430 -10.51 -14.27 27.59
C GLU A 430 -10.25 -13.08 26.66
N ALA A 431 -10.14 -11.86 27.23
CA ALA A 431 -9.85 -10.65 26.47
C ALA A 431 -8.51 -10.74 25.71
N LYS A 432 -7.47 -11.24 26.39
CA LYS A 432 -6.13 -11.41 25.81
C LYS A 432 -6.11 -12.46 24.69
N THR A 433 -6.81 -13.57 24.89
CA THR A 433 -6.97 -14.63 23.88
C THR A 433 -7.72 -14.11 22.66
N ASN A 434 -8.84 -13.40 22.86
CA ASN A 434 -9.59 -12.78 21.75
C ASN A 434 -8.74 -11.77 20.98
N ALA A 435 -8.03 -10.86 21.66
CA ALA A 435 -7.17 -9.88 21.00
C ALA A 435 -6.06 -10.55 20.16
N ILE A 436 -5.48 -11.65 20.65
CA ILE A 436 -4.50 -12.43 19.89
C ILE A 436 -5.13 -13.09 18.66
N ILE A 437 -6.32 -13.69 18.82
CA ILE A 437 -7.04 -14.31 17.70
C ILE A 437 -7.43 -13.26 16.66
N ASP A 438 -7.92 -12.09 17.09
CA ASP A 438 -8.27 -10.97 16.22
C ASP A 438 -7.05 -10.49 15.42
N SER A 439 -5.87 -10.45 16.04
CA SER A 439 -4.61 -10.15 15.34
C SER A 439 -4.19 -11.21 14.31
N ALA A 440 -4.70 -12.44 14.44
CA ALA A 440 -4.43 -13.58 13.55
C ALA A 440 -5.53 -13.82 12.50
N LEU A 441 -6.63 -13.05 12.54
CA LEU A 441 -7.72 -13.18 11.57
C LEU A 441 -7.25 -12.95 10.14
N ASP A 442 -7.93 -13.63 9.22
CA ASP A 442 -7.62 -13.73 7.79
C ASP A 442 -6.23 -14.36 7.50
N GLY A 443 -5.64 -15.04 8.49
CA GLY A 443 -4.32 -15.66 8.47
C GLY A 443 -4.22 -16.94 9.32
N VAL A 444 -3.02 -17.20 9.85
CA VAL A 444 -2.72 -18.40 10.65
C VAL A 444 -2.32 -18.06 12.10
N LEU A 445 -2.95 -18.72 13.07
CA LEU A 445 -2.53 -18.73 14.48
C LEU A 445 -1.72 -19.99 14.77
N PHE A 446 -0.47 -19.85 15.20
CA PHE A 446 0.42 -20.97 15.50
C PHE A 446 0.71 -21.04 16.99
N LEU A 447 0.25 -22.11 17.65
CA LEU A 447 0.47 -22.37 19.06
C LEU A 447 1.57 -23.43 19.22
N ASP A 448 2.76 -22.99 19.61
CA ASP A 448 3.84 -23.93 19.93
C ASP A 448 3.69 -24.46 21.36
N GLU A 449 3.99 -25.74 21.53
CA GLU A 449 3.80 -26.49 22.77
C GLU A 449 2.40 -26.31 23.38
N ALA A 450 1.35 -26.45 22.57
CA ALA A 450 -0.04 -26.17 22.97
C ALA A 450 -0.49 -26.94 24.24
N TYR A 451 0.09 -28.11 24.49
CA TYR A 451 -0.14 -28.91 25.71
C TYR A 451 0.24 -28.17 27.01
N ALA A 452 1.11 -27.16 26.95
CA ALA A 452 1.48 -26.35 28.10
C ALA A 452 0.29 -25.57 28.69
N LEU A 453 -0.78 -25.36 27.92
CA LEU A 453 -2.02 -24.73 28.40
C LEU A 453 -2.73 -25.56 29.49
N VAL A 454 -2.52 -26.88 29.53
CA VAL A 454 -3.19 -27.81 30.47
C VAL A 454 -2.23 -28.35 31.54
N ALA A 455 -0.92 -28.20 31.37
CA ALA A 455 0.10 -28.97 32.10
C ALA A 455 0.27 -28.67 33.61
N THR A 456 -0.29 -27.58 34.16
CA THR A 456 0.10 -27.14 35.52
C THR A 456 -0.70 -27.75 36.68
N GLY A 457 -1.86 -28.37 36.47
CA GLY A 457 -2.66 -28.99 37.55
C GLY A 457 -2.97 -28.07 38.76
N ALA A 458 -2.75 -26.76 38.62
CA ALA A 458 -2.86 -25.78 39.67
C ALA A 458 -4.29 -25.26 39.74
N LYS A 459 -4.81 -25.06 40.96
CA LYS A 459 -6.21 -24.73 41.28
C LYS A 459 -6.81 -23.46 40.63
N ASN A 460 -6.03 -22.66 39.91
CA ASN A 460 -6.48 -21.45 39.21
C ASN A 460 -6.30 -21.60 37.69
N ASP A 461 -7.22 -22.35 37.07
CA ASP A 461 -7.04 -22.94 35.75
C ASP A 461 -7.48 -22.01 34.60
N PHE A 462 -6.79 -20.88 34.47
CA PHE A 462 -7.04 -19.92 33.38
C PHE A 462 -6.75 -20.51 31.98
N GLY A 463 -5.98 -21.60 31.90
CA GLY A 463 -5.68 -22.28 30.64
C GLY A 463 -6.92 -22.87 29.95
N LEU A 464 -7.87 -23.40 30.72
CA LEU A 464 -9.14 -23.92 30.18
C LEU A 464 -9.97 -22.80 29.54
N VAL A 465 -9.99 -21.61 30.14
CA VAL A 465 -10.70 -20.44 29.58
C VAL A 465 -10.13 -20.05 28.21
N ALA A 466 -8.80 -20.07 28.06
CA ALA A 466 -8.16 -19.81 26.77
C ALA A 466 -8.53 -20.89 25.73
N ILE A 467 -8.61 -22.16 26.13
CA ILE A 467 -9.01 -23.27 25.24
C ILE A 467 -10.47 -23.12 24.79
N ASP A 468 -11.38 -22.83 25.71
CA ASP A 468 -12.80 -22.64 25.40
C ASP A 468 -13.01 -21.44 24.46
N THR A 469 -12.29 -20.34 24.72
CA THR A 469 -12.29 -19.16 23.84
C THR A 469 -11.76 -19.52 22.45
N LEU A 470 -10.64 -20.24 22.37
CA LEU A 470 -10.05 -20.70 21.11
C LEU A 470 -11.03 -21.59 20.32
N LEU A 471 -11.69 -22.55 20.98
CA LEU A 471 -12.67 -23.44 20.36
C LEU A 471 -13.86 -22.68 19.77
N ALA A 472 -14.40 -21.70 20.51
CA ALA A 472 -15.49 -20.86 20.04
C ALA A 472 -15.10 -20.06 18.79
N ARG A 473 -13.91 -19.46 18.80
CA ARG A 473 -13.40 -18.68 17.65
C ARG A 473 -13.05 -19.57 16.46
N MET A 474 -12.53 -20.78 16.68
CA MET A 474 -12.29 -21.76 15.61
C MET A 474 -13.57 -22.15 14.87
N GLU A 475 -14.72 -22.16 15.55
CA GLU A 475 -16.02 -22.41 14.91
C GLU A 475 -16.53 -21.16 14.18
N ASN A 476 -16.54 -20.01 14.87
CA ASN A 476 -17.15 -18.77 14.36
C ASN A 476 -16.37 -18.17 13.18
N ASP A 477 -15.04 -18.29 13.18
CA ASP A 477 -14.15 -17.70 12.18
C ASP A 477 -13.50 -18.74 11.25
N ARG A 478 -14.08 -19.94 11.11
CA ARG A 478 -13.48 -21.06 10.35
C ARG A 478 -13.10 -20.75 8.89
N ASP A 479 -13.76 -19.78 8.25
CA ASP A 479 -13.48 -19.33 6.88
C ASP A 479 -12.36 -18.26 6.82
N ARG A 480 -11.93 -17.74 7.97
CA ARG A 480 -10.97 -16.63 8.11
C ARG A 480 -9.76 -16.97 8.96
N LEU A 481 -9.82 -18.03 9.77
CA LEU A 481 -8.78 -18.39 10.71
C LEU A 481 -8.38 -19.85 10.55
N VAL A 482 -7.08 -20.08 10.35
CA VAL A 482 -6.49 -21.40 10.48
C VAL A 482 -5.67 -21.45 11.76
N VAL A 483 -5.84 -22.50 12.53
CA VAL A 483 -5.10 -22.71 13.79
C VAL A 483 -4.21 -23.92 13.61
N ILE A 484 -2.94 -23.77 13.93
CA ILE A 484 -1.94 -24.84 13.90
C ILE A 484 -1.43 -25.02 15.33
N ILE A 485 -1.63 -26.20 15.90
CA ILE A 485 -1.03 -26.57 17.19
C ILE A 485 0.20 -27.42 16.95
N ALA A 486 1.28 -27.17 17.68
CA ALA A 486 2.54 -27.88 17.54
C ALA A 486 3.04 -28.45 18.87
N GLY A 487 3.80 -29.54 18.78
CA GLY A 487 4.34 -30.23 19.96
C GLY A 487 4.70 -31.68 19.69
N TYR A 488 5.07 -32.41 20.75
CA TYR A 488 5.31 -33.84 20.68
C TYR A 488 3.98 -34.60 20.55
N ARG A 489 3.97 -35.68 19.77
CA ARG A 489 2.75 -36.45 19.46
C ARG A 489 1.99 -36.88 20.72
N ALA A 490 2.67 -37.54 21.66
CA ALA A 490 2.06 -38.04 22.88
C ALA A 490 1.50 -36.92 23.78
N ASP A 491 2.12 -35.74 23.78
CA ASP A 491 1.68 -34.61 24.59
C ASP A 491 0.51 -33.88 23.94
N LEU A 492 0.50 -33.77 22.60
CA LEU A 492 -0.65 -33.29 21.84
C LEU A 492 -1.85 -34.22 21.95
N ASP A 493 -1.65 -35.55 21.91
CA ASP A 493 -2.75 -36.51 22.07
C ASP A 493 -3.42 -36.33 23.45
N LYS A 494 -2.64 -36.18 24.53
CA LYS A 494 -3.17 -35.85 25.87
C LYS A 494 -3.91 -34.51 25.91
N PHE A 495 -3.37 -33.49 25.23
CA PHE A 495 -4.02 -32.18 25.12
C PHE A 495 -5.38 -32.29 24.41
N LEU A 496 -5.44 -33.00 23.29
CA LEU A 496 -6.67 -33.22 22.53
C LEU A 496 -7.70 -34.04 23.33
N ASP A 497 -7.25 -34.96 24.19
CA ASP A 497 -8.12 -35.74 25.09
C ASP A 497 -8.73 -34.91 26.24
N THR A 498 -8.28 -33.68 26.45
CA THR A 498 -8.82 -32.80 27.50
C THR A 498 -10.23 -32.30 27.16
N ASN A 499 -10.56 -32.18 25.87
CA ASN A 499 -11.88 -31.70 25.42
C ASN A 499 -12.24 -32.32 24.05
N GLU A 500 -13.40 -32.97 23.94
CA GLU A 500 -13.89 -33.56 22.68
C GLU A 500 -14.00 -32.53 21.53
N GLY A 501 -14.25 -31.26 21.87
CA GLY A 501 -14.21 -30.13 20.97
C GLY A 501 -12.87 -30.02 20.23
N LEU A 502 -11.73 -30.22 20.89
CA LEU A 502 -10.42 -30.17 20.25
C LEU A 502 -10.25 -31.28 19.21
N ARG A 503 -10.58 -32.53 19.56
CA ARG A 503 -10.50 -33.67 18.60
C ARG A 503 -11.36 -33.45 17.37
N SER A 504 -12.56 -32.90 17.53
CA SER A 504 -13.47 -32.65 16.41
C SER A 504 -12.99 -31.54 15.45
N ARG A 505 -12.29 -30.51 15.94
CA ARG A 505 -11.77 -29.43 15.08
C ARG A 505 -10.41 -29.75 14.47
N PHE A 506 -9.56 -30.50 15.17
CA PHE A 506 -8.23 -30.89 14.72
C PHE A 506 -8.23 -32.30 14.10
N THR A 507 -8.81 -32.43 12.91
CA THR A 507 -8.95 -33.73 12.22
C THR A 507 -7.76 -34.10 11.34
N ARG A 508 -6.82 -33.18 11.13
CA ARG A 508 -5.67 -33.36 10.23
C ARG A 508 -4.38 -33.19 11.01
N SER A 509 -3.46 -34.13 10.82
CA SER A 509 -2.13 -34.10 11.41
C SER A 509 -1.07 -34.13 10.31
N ILE A 510 -0.01 -33.36 10.53
CA ILE A 510 1.25 -33.47 9.82
C ILE A 510 2.28 -34.00 10.81
N ASP A 511 2.83 -35.17 10.52
CA ASP A 511 3.82 -35.82 11.37
C ASP A 511 5.23 -35.45 10.88
N PHE A 512 6.02 -34.90 11.78
CA PHE A 512 7.39 -34.43 11.57
C PHE A 512 8.36 -35.43 12.21
N PRO A 513 8.89 -36.40 11.45
CA PRO A 513 9.88 -37.32 11.98
C PRO A 513 11.19 -36.59 12.33
N SER A 514 11.99 -37.21 13.20
CA SER A 514 13.39 -36.82 13.38
C SER A 514 14.13 -36.98 12.06
N TYR A 515 15.09 -36.09 11.79
CA TYR A 515 15.91 -36.21 10.58
C TYR A 515 16.84 -37.42 10.66
N ALA A 516 17.17 -37.97 9.49
CA ALA A 516 18.25 -38.92 9.34
C ALA A 516 19.61 -38.22 9.48
N SER A 517 20.66 -38.98 9.84
CA SER A 517 22.00 -38.43 10.06
C SER A 517 22.53 -37.68 8.84
N HIS A 518 22.41 -38.26 7.64
CA HIS A 518 22.84 -37.61 6.40
C HIS A 518 22.05 -36.33 6.09
N GLU A 519 20.74 -36.29 6.38
CA GLU A 519 19.92 -35.07 6.22
C GLU A 519 20.41 -33.95 7.14
N LEU A 520 20.84 -34.26 8.36
CA LEU A 520 21.40 -33.27 9.29
C LEU A 520 22.77 -32.75 8.84
N VAL A 521 23.58 -33.59 8.21
CA VAL A 521 24.87 -33.18 7.61
C VAL A 521 24.63 -32.27 6.41
N GLU A 522 23.68 -32.60 5.54
CA GLU A 522 23.26 -31.73 4.43
C GLU A 522 22.75 -30.37 4.95
N ILE A 523 21.98 -30.38 6.05
CA ILE A 523 21.51 -29.14 6.70
C ILE A 523 22.71 -28.32 7.22
N ALA A 524 23.69 -28.97 7.85
CA ALA A 524 24.90 -28.31 8.34
C ALA A 524 25.68 -27.65 7.20
N HIS A 525 25.89 -28.40 6.12
CA HIS A 525 26.57 -27.92 4.92
C HIS A 525 25.86 -26.70 4.33
N LYS A 526 24.55 -26.78 4.10
CA LYS A 526 23.76 -25.68 3.53
C LYS A 526 23.74 -24.44 4.44
N MET A 527 23.71 -24.63 5.77
CA MET A 527 23.79 -23.53 6.73
C MET A 527 25.17 -22.84 6.71
N ALA A 528 26.24 -23.61 6.57
CA ALA A 528 27.59 -23.07 6.46
C ALA A 528 27.79 -22.32 5.13
N GLU A 529 27.35 -22.88 4.00
CA GLU A 529 27.42 -22.22 2.68
C GLU A 529 26.72 -20.86 2.67
N GLN A 530 25.57 -20.73 3.35
CA GLN A 530 24.83 -19.47 3.48
C GLN A 530 25.58 -18.40 4.29
N ARG A 531 26.63 -18.78 5.02
CA ARG A 531 27.45 -17.94 5.90
C ARG A 531 28.89 -17.82 5.38
N ASP A 532 29.12 -18.19 4.12
CA ASP A 532 30.45 -18.23 3.50
C ASP A 532 31.44 -19.15 4.27
N SER A 533 30.93 -20.21 4.91
CA SER A 533 31.72 -21.20 5.63
C SER A 533 31.69 -22.55 4.91
N ILE A 534 32.78 -23.31 4.97
CA ILE A 534 32.89 -24.64 4.34
C ILE A 534 33.44 -25.63 5.37
N PHE A 535 32.77 -26.76 5.55
CA PHE A 535 33.31 -27.84 6.39
C PHE A 535 34.32 -28.67 5.61
N GLU A 536 35.43 -29.04 6.26
CA GLU A 536 36.28 -30.10 5.71
C GLU A 536 35.55 -31.46 5.75
N GLN A 537 35.96 -32.39 4.87
CA GLN A 537 35.29 -33.69 4.76
C GLN A 537 35.32 -34.48 6.08
N ALA A 538 36.44 -34.45 6.81
CA ALA A 538 36.56 -35.15 8.09
C ALA A 538 35.57 -34.63 9.15
N ALA A 539 35.29 -33.32 9.14
CA ALA A 539 34.29 -32.71 10.03
C ALA A 539 32.87 -33.22 9.71
N LEU A 540 32.53 -33.31 8.43
CA LEU A 540 31.23 -33.84 7.98
C LEU A 540 31.07 -35.33 8.36
N ASP A 541 32.12 -36.13 8.17
CA ASP A 541 32.12 -37.55 8.55
C ASP A 541 31.95 -37.73 10.07
N ASN A 542 32.62 -36.90 10.88
CA ASN A 542 32.47 -36.88 12.34
C ASN A 542 31.03 -36.51 12.76
N LEU A 543 30.44 -35.49 12.12
CA LEU A 543 29.05 -35.09 12.37
C LEU A 543 28.06 -36.20 12.01
N GLU A 544 28.24 -36.88 10.87
CA GLU A 544 27.35 -37.98 10.48
C GLU A 544 27.37 -39.10 11.51
N SER A 545 28.58 -39.50 11.94
CA SER A 545 28.79 -40.52 12.97
C SER A 545 28.15 -40.11 14.31
N LEU A 546 28.34 -38.86 14.73
CA LEU A 546 27.73 -38.29 15.93
C LEU A 546 26.20 -38.35 15.86
N PHE A 547 25.60 -37.86 14.78
CA PHE A 547 24.15 -37.87 14.62
C PHE A 547 23.59 -39.29 14.60
N ALA A 548 24.28 -40.24 13.97
CA ALA A 548 23.89 -41.65 14.00
C ALA A 548 23.91 -42.23 15.43
N LYS A 549 24.94 -41.93 16.21
CA LYS A 549 25.02 -42.35 17.63
C LYS A 549 23.90 -41.72 18.47
N LEU A 550 23.61 -40.42 18.29
CA LEU A 550 22.52 -39.72 19.00
C LEU A 550 21.13 -40.20 18.59
N ALA A 551 20.95 -40.61 17.33
CA ALA A 551 19.70 -41.18 16.84
C ALA A 551 19.43 -42.58 17.42
N ALA A 552 20.49 -43.36 17.67
CA ALA A 552 20.41 -44.69 18.27
C ALA A 552 20.29 -44.68 19.80
N ALA A 553 20.86 -43.66 20.47
CA ALA A 553 20.80 -43.51 21.91
C ALA A 553 19.45 -42.93 22.40
N SER A 554 19.04 -43.28 23.61
CA SER A 554 17.87 -42.70 24.27
C SER A 554 18.20 -42.30 25.70
N THR A 555 17.76 -41.10 26.08
CA THR A 555 18.03 -40.48 27.38
C THR A 555 16.72 -39.96 27.96
N PRO A 556 16.51 -39.97 29.29
CA PRO A 556 15.40 -39.26 29.90
C PRO A 556 15.52 -37.75 29.65
N ASP A 557 14.43 -37.11 29.23
CA ASP A 557 14.36 -35.64 29.12
C ASP A 557 14.22 -34.98 30.51
N SER A 558 14.05 -33.65 30.54
CA SER A 558 13.88 -32.87 31.78
C SER A 558 12.65 -33.27 32.61
N ASN A 559 11.66 -33.94 32.00
CA ASN A 559 10.46 -34.46 32.65
C ASN A 559 10.58 -35.97 32.96
N GLY A 560 11.74 -36.57 32.74
CA GLY A 560 12.00 -38.00 32.96
C GLY A 560 11.44 -38.92 31.88
N VAL A 561 10.98 -38.38 30.74
CA VAL A 561 10.45 -39.17 29.63
C VAL A 561 11.60 -39.64 28.76
N LEU A 562 11.71 -40.95 28.54
CA LEU A 562 12.74 -41.52 27.67
C LEU A 562 12.49 -41.11 26.21
N ARG A 563 13.44 -40.37 25.62
CA ARG A 563 13.39 -39.88 24.23
C ARG A 563 14.73 -40.14 23.55
N ARG A 564 14.75 -40.17 22.21
CA ARG A 564 16.02 -40.27 21.48
C ARG A 564 16.91 -39.09 21.83
N SER A 565 18.20 -39.32 22.01
CA SER A 565 19.13 -38.25 22.38
C SER A 565 19.16 -37.15 21.32
N LEU A 566 18.99 -37.49 20.04
CA LEU A 566 18.85 -36.54 18.94
C LEU A 566 17.60 -35.64 19.05
N ASP A 567 16.48 -36.18 19.52
CA ASP A 567 15.23 -35.44 19.71
C ASP A 567 15.36 -34.43 20.85
N ILE A 568 16.08 -34.81 21.92
CA ILE A 568 16.43 -33.93 23.04
C ILE A 568 17.38 -32.82 22.58
N ALA A 569 18.39 -33.17 21.78
CA ALA A 569 19.33 -32.21 21.23
C ALA A 569 18.64 -31.16 20.34
N GLY A 570 17.55 -31.56 19.68
CA GLY A 570 16.70 -30.68 18.90
C GLY A 570 17.06 -30.64 17.42
N ASN A 571 17.50 -31.76 16.85
CA ASN A 571 17.62 -31.96 15.39
C ASN A 571 18.28 -30.75 14.67
N GLY A 572 17.59 -30.08 13.74
CA GLY A 572 18.14 -28.94 13.00
C GLY A 572 18.50 -27.73 13.87
N ARG A 573 17.88 -27.56 15.05
CA ARG A 573 18.32 -26.56 16.04
C ARG A 573 19.70 -26.91 16.61
N PHE A 574 19.95 -28.20 16.85
CA PHE A 574 21.28 -28.67 17.28
C PHE A 574 22.33 -28.42 16.21
N VAL A 575 22.02 -28.73 14.94
CA VAL A 575 22.90 -28.47 13.80
C VAL A 575 23.24 -26.98 13.70
N ARG A 576 22.25 -26.09 13.81
CA ARG A 576 22.49 -24.64 13.82
C ARG A 576 23.47 -24.23 14.91
N ASN A 577 23.28 -24.73 16.13
CA ASN A 577 24.18 -24.42 17.25
C ASN A 577 25.60 -24.96 17.02
N ILE A 578 25.74 -26.14 16.40
CA ILE A 578 27.04 -26.69 16.01
C ILE A 578 27.71 -25.77 14.99
N VAL A 579 27.01 -25.35 13.92
CA VAL A 579 27.57 -24.48 12.88
C VAL A 579 28.04 -23.16 13.50
N GLU A 580 27.17 -22.48 14.25
CA GLU A 580 27.49 -21.21 14.92
C GLU A 580 28.71 -21.34 15.84
N ARG A 581 28.76 -22.39 16.65
CA ARG A 581 29.88 -22.60 17.58
C ARG A 581 31.16 -23.09 16.90
N SER A 582 31.06 -23.83 15.80
CA SER A 582 32.24 -24.25 15.03
C SER A 582 32.89 -23.06 14.33
N GLU A 583 32.11 -22.07 13.89
CA GLU A 583 32.65 -20.81 13.38
C GLU A 583 33.39 -20.02 14.48
N GLU A 584 32.85 -19.96 15.70
CA GLU A 584 33.54 -19.35 16.85
C GLU A 584 34.87 -20.07 17.15
N GLU A 585 34.90 -21.41 17.11
CA GLU A 585 36.13 -22.19 17.32
C GLU A 585 37.13 -22.01 16.17
N ARG A 586 36.66 -21.89 14.91
CA ARG A 586 37.49 -21.53 13.75
C ARG A 586 38.14 -20.15 13.96
N GLU A 587 37.36 -19.15 14.34
CA GLU A 587 37.85 -17.79 14.62
C GLU A 587 38.91 -17.80 15.73
N PHE A 588 38.64 -18.54 16.82
CA PHE A 588 39.59 -18.72 17.91
C PHE A 588 40.90 -19.37 17.44
N ARG A 589 40.82 -20.45 16.62
CA ARG A 589 41.99 -21.11 16.04
C ARG A 589 42.81 -20.16 15.18
N LEU A 590 42.16 -19.38 14.31
CA LEU A 590 42.84 -18.46 13.40
C LEU A 590 43.53 -17.32 14.17
N ASP A 591 42.88 -16.76 15.19
CA ASP A 591 43.44 -15.72 16.08
C ASP A 591 44.63 -16.21 16.91
N HIS A 592 44.74 -17.53 17.13
CA HIS A 592 45.86 -18.15 17.85
C HIS A 592 46.87 -18.84 16.92
N SER A 593 46.78 -18.61 15.61
CA SER A 593 47.71 -19.13 14.61
C SER A 593 48.94 -18.23 14.43
N GLU A 594 50.02 -18.75 13.82
CA GLU A 594 51.22 -17.95 13.52
C GLU A 594 50.92 -16.74 12.62
N HIS A 595 49.86 -16.82 11.80
CA HIS A 595 49.40 -15.77 10.88
C HIS A 595 48.56 -14.67 11.57
N ALA A 596 48.14 -14.86 12.83
CA ALA A 596 47.35 -13.87 13.56
C ALA A 596 48.08 -12.52 13.75
N GLY A 597 49.41 -12.57 13.90
CA GLY A 597 50.24 -11.37 14.06
C GLY A 597 50.47 -10.56 12.77
N SER A 598 50.34 -11.20 11.59
CA SER A 598 50.50 -10.55 10.28
C SER A 598 49.17 -10.18 9.62
N GLY A 599 48.07 -10.86 9.98
CA GLY A 599 46.75 -10.67 9.37
C GLY A 599 46.66 -11.19 7.93
N GLU A 600 47.66 -11.96 7.48
CA GLU A 600 47.70 -12.57 6.16
C GLU A 600 46.99 -13.93 6.19
N PHE A 601 45.66 -13.90 6.06
CA PHE A 601 44.84 -15.09 5.86
C PHE A 601 44.34 -15.13 4.41
N SER A 602 44.34 -16.32 3.80
CA SER A 602 43.63 -16.54 2.55
C SER A 602 42.13 -16.64 2.77
N ASP A 603 41.34 -16.33 1.74
CA ASP A 603 39.88 -16.50 1.79
C ASP A 603 39.51 -17.95 2.16
N GLU A 604 40.23 -18.94 1.63
CA GLU A 604 40.02 -20.35 1.95
C GLU A 604 40.22 -20.66 3.45
N GLU A 605 41.25 -20.11 4.09
CA GLU A 605 41.49 -20.29 5.53
C GLU A 605 40.42 -19.65 6.40
N LEU A 606 39.89 -18.50 5.98
CA LEU A 606 38.80 -17.81 6.67
C LEU A 606 37.47 -18.56 6.55
N MET A 607 37.28 -19.32 5.48
CA MET A 607 36.04 -20.07 5.21
C MET A 607 36.04 -21.46 5.84
N VAL A 608 37.19 -22.14 5.96
CA VAL A 608 37.26 -23.56 6.34
C VAL A 608 37.08 -23.82 7.85
N ILE A 609 36.05 -24.61 8.18
CA ILE A 609 35.80 -25.21 9.49
C ILE A 609 36.40 -26.63 9.50
N THR A 610 37.31 -26.89 10.43
CA THR A 610 38.00 -28.18 10.55
C THR A 610 37.30 -29.13 11.53
N ALA A 611 37.67 -30.41 11.52
CA ALA A 611 37.17 -31.41 12.45
C ALA A 611 37.52 -31.06 13.90
N GLU A 612 38.67 -30.40 14.14
CA GLU A 612 39.05 -29.97 15.48
C GLU A 612 38.10 -28.88 16.01
N ASP A 613 37.66 -27.94 15.17
CA ASP A 613 36.68 -26.91 15.58
C ASP A 613 35.35 -27.57 15.95
N VAL A 614 34.90 -28.53 15.13
CA VAL A 614 33.65 -29.26 15.36
C VAL A 614 33.73 -30.06 16.65
N ASP A 615 34.81 -30.81 16.89
CA ASP A 615 34.97 -31.63 18.08
C ASP A 615 34.96 -30.77 19.36
N ARG A 616 35.61 -29.60 19.33
CA ARG A 616 35.58 -28.60 20.42
C ARG A 616 34.20 -27.97 20.62
N SER A 617 33.41 -27.86 19.57
CA SER A 617 32.04 -27.31 19.65
C SER A 617 31.02 -28.31 20.24
N VAL A 618 31.10 -29.59 19.85
CA VAL A 618 30.07 -30.60 20.12
C VAL A 618 30.00 -30.97 21.60
N GLU A 619 31.14 -31.21 22.24
CA GLU A 619 31.17 -31.69 23.62
C GLU A 619 30.52 -30.70 24.62
N PRO A 620 30.84 -29.39 24.60
CA PRO A 620 30.16 -28.40 25.44
C PRO A 620 28.66 -28.33 25.19
N LEU A 621 28.23 -28.41 23.93
CA LEU A 621 26.80 -28.34 23.58
C LEU A 621 26.03 -29.54 24.12
N LEU A 622 26.55 -30.77 23.97
CA LEU A 622 25.90 -31.97 24.51
C LEU A 622 25.84 -31.94 26.04
N ARG A 623 26.93 -31.52 26.71
CA ARG A 623 26.94 -31.37 28.17
C ARG A 623 25.91 -30.34 28.65
N GLY A 624 25.79 -29.21 27.95
CA GLY A 624 24.78 -28.18 28.25
C GLY A 624 23.34 -28.69 28.14
N LEU A 625 23.11 -29.70 27.31
CA LEU A 625 21.81 -30.39 27.13
C LEU A 625 21.64 -31.60 28.07
N GLY A 626 22.61 -31.89 28.94
CA GLY A 626 22.58 -33.06 29.82
C GLY A 626 22.77 -34.40 29.09
N LEU A 627 23.30 -34.38 27.87
CA LEU A 627 23.57 -35.57 27.06
C LEU A 627 25.03 -36.02 27.24
N ALA A 628 25.24 -37.34 27.26
CA ALA A 628 26.58 -37.91 27.26
C ALA A 628 27.21 -37.78 25.87
N VAL A 629 28.52 -37.49 25.81
CA VAL A 629 29.28 -37.51 24.56
C VAL A 629 29.47 -38.96 24.13
N PRO A 630 28.96 -39.37 22.96
CA PRO A 630 29.12 -40.75 22.50
C PRO A 630 30.59 -41.04 22.14
N THR A 631 31.24 -41.91 22.90
CA THR A 631 32.60 -42.42 22.60
C THR A 631 32.65 -43.15 21.27
#